data_AF-A0A1F5TNH1-F1
#
_entry.id   AF-A0A1F5TNH1-F1
#
_cell.length_a   1.000
_cell.length_b   1.000
_cell.length_c   1.000
_cell.angle_alpha   90.00
_cell.angle_beta   90.00
_cell.angle_gamma   90.00
#
_symmetry.space_group_name_H-M   'P 1'
#
loop_
_entity.id
_entity.type
_entity.pdbx_description
1 polymer ?
#
loop_
_entity_poly.entity_id
_entity_poly.type
_entity_poly.pdbx_seq_one_letter_code
_entity_poly.pdbx_strand_id
1 'polypeptide(L)'
;MKKFYLLLILYLILPLGAIAETFVGQPIDAAVERNGEIAVLSWKNPKDSSFAETILFRSVIPIADYFTLGAVEGLCDKIYEGQNETYTDTGLAVNLPYYYILFARDMSGNNSDAVVIEKSSTNKQDSVLEPKEEPETAKQDDVIKKTNTLVGLSSNIVNQVSLNEAEMVYNYNGIIDMQSGDESNRLALFIIIKSPHNMNEQEKRAISYFIHAGTPTTILLGTGERAGVLNSYLSAFDKLPRNLTEWQDVIKIANGRWPEERSTESEYQASNLYFQTIYERKPNMDDPKDNAAITVIAYGLRPANRNMKSEKNAIKIYQSIFEKDPIEALDWDLVRAIAYSGATR
;
A
#
# COMPACT_ATOMS: atom_id res chain seq x y z
N MET A 1 30.76 73.68 34.36
CA MET A 1 29.79 72.60 34.05
C MET A 1 30.36 71.75 32.90
N LYS A 2 30.83 70.54 33.19
CA LYS A 2 31.34 69.58 32.19
C LYS A 2 30.16 68.92 31.47
N LYS A 3 30.08 69.01 30.13
CA LYS A 3 29.12 68.26 29.32
C LYS A 3 29.76 66.92 28.92
N PHE A 4 29.19 65.82 29.39
CA PHE A 4 29.50 64.47 28.92
C PHE A 4 28.70 64.20 27.64
N TYR A 5 29.39 63.82 26.56
CA TYR A 5 28.76 63.24 25.37
C TYR A 5 28.69 61.73 25.58
N LEU A 6 27.48 61.18 25.64
CA LEU A 6 27.23 59.74 25.66
C LEU A 6 27.21 59.24 24.21
N LEU A 7 28.22 58.45 23.84
CA LEU A 7 28.31 57.80 22.53
C LEU A 7 27.44 56.52 22.59
N LEU A 8 26.30 56.52 21.88
CA LEU A 8 25.43 55.35 21.76
C LEU A 8 25.94 54.47 20.60
N ILE A 9 26.56 53.33 20.92
CA ILE A 9 26.97 52.32 19.92
C ILE A 9 25.78 51.39 19.67
N LEU A 10 25.18 51.49 18.48
CA LEU A 10 24.09 50.64 18.04
C LEU A 10 24.69 49.35 17.42
N TYR A 11 24.55 48.21 18.09
CA TYR A 11 24.86 46.91 17.49
C TYR A 11 23.76 46.53 16.51
N LEU A 12 24.08 46.55 15.22
CA LEU A 12 23.23 46.02 14.16
C LEU A 12 23.33 44.48 14.20
N ILE A 13 22.33 43.82 14.80
CA ILE A 13 22.19 42.37 14.71
C ILE A 13 21.61 42.08 13.32
N LEU A 14 22.44 41.56 12.42
CA LEU A 14 21.97 41.02 11.14
C LEU A 14 21.26 39.68 11.41
N PRO A 15 20.06 39.44 10.86
CA PRO A 15 19.43 38.13 10.96
C PRO A 15 20.29 37.11 10.21
N LEU A 16 20.58 35.98 10.88
CA LEU A 16 21.10 34.79 10.21
C LEU A 16 20.17 34.48 9.04
N GLY A 17 20.70 34.49 7.82
CA GLY A 17 19.94 34.13 6.63
C GLY A 17 19.34 32.74 6.81
N ALA A 18 18.05 32.62 6.56
CA ALA A 18 17.40 31.33 6.42
C ALA A 18 18.18 30.52 5.36
N ILE A 19 18.71 29.38 5.76
CA ILE A 19 19.19 28.38 4.79
C ILE A 19 17.92 27.92 4.09
N ALA A 20 17.73 28.32 2.85
CA ALA A 20 16.66 27.76 2.03
C ALA A 20 16.94 26.25 1.92
N GLU A 21 16.00 25.42 2.38
CA GLU A 21 16.03 23.99 2.09
C GLU A 21 16.14 23.82 0.59
N THR A 22 17.28 23.30 0.13
CA THR A 22 17.49 23.00 -1.28
C THR A 22 16.78 21.69 -1.58
N PHE A 23 15.56 21.78 -2.10
CA PHE A 23 14.82 20.62 -2.55
C PHE A 23 15.43 20.10 -3.86
N VAL A 24 15.69 18.80 -3.96
CA VAL A 24 16.16 18.19 -5.21
C VAL A 24 15.00 18.10 -6.21
N GLY A 25 15.22 18.54 -7.45
CA GLY A 25 14.21 18.40 -8.49
C GLY A 25 13.83 16.94 -8.73
N GLN A 26 12.64 16.70 -9.27
CA GLN A 26 12.23 15.34 -9.68
C GLN A 26 12.86 14.95 -11.04
N PRO A 27 12.98 13.65 -11.35
CA PRO A 27 13.31 13.20 -12.71
C PRO A 27 12.32 13.75 -13.75
N ILE A 28 12.78 14.09 -14.95
CA ILE A 28 11.92 14.64 -16.02
C ILE A 28 11.96 13.76 -17.27
N ASP A 29 11.03 13.98 -18.20
CA ASP A 29 10.91 13.22 -19.47
C ASP A 29 10.88 11.70 -19.26
N ALA A 30 10.26 11.27 -18.16
CA ALA A 30 10.19 9.87 -17.79
C ALA A 30 9.22 9.12 -18.72
N ALA A 31 9.69 8.07 -19.36
CA ALA A 31 8.94 7.29 -20.34
C ALA A 31 9.26 5.80 -20.24
N VAL A 32 8.33 4.98 -20.73
CA VAL A 32 8.50 3.52 -20.79
C VAL A 32 7.99 2.95 -22.11
N GLU A 33 8.85 2.17 -22.76
CA GLU A 33 8.53 1.35 -23.93
C GLU A 33 8.52 -0.12 -23.53
N ARG A 34 7.46 -0.84 -23.89
CA ARG A 34 7.28 -2.24 -23.47
C ARG A 34 7.09 -3.15 -24.67
N ASN A 35 7.80 -4.28 -24.66
CA ASN A 35 7.69 -5.34 -25.65
C ASN A 35 7.66 -6.71 -24.94
N GLY A 36 6.45 -7.25 -24.73
CA GLY A 36 6.24 -8.52 -24.05
C GLY A 36 6.77 -8.50 -22.61
N GLU A 37 7.82 -9.30 -22.38
CA GLU A 37 8.43 -9.52 -21.07
C GLU A 37 9.52 -8.50 -20.71
N ILE A 38 9.73 -7.48 -21.56
CA ILE A 38 10.77 -6.45 -21.37
C ILE A 38 10.12 -5.05 -21.41
N ALA A 39 10.55 -4.18 -20.49
CA ALA A 39 10.26 -2.74 -20.53
C ALA A 39 11.56 -1.92 -20.45
N VAL A 40 11.72 -0.97 -21.36
CA VAL A 40 12.83 -0.02 -21.40
C VAL A 40 12.33 1.31 -20.87
N LEU A 41 12.90 1.73 -19.74
CA LEU A 41 12.64 3.00 -19.10
C LEU A 41 13.71 4.02 -19.45
N SER A 42 13.29 5.27 -19.64
CA SER A 42 14.17 6.41 -19.85
C SER A 42 13.67 7.62 -19.08
N TRP A 43 14.57 8.45 -18.57
CA TRP A 43 14.27 9.71 -17.89
C TRP A 43 15.45 10.67 -18.03
N LYS A 44 15.36 11.86 -17.43
CA LYS A 44 16.47 12.79 -17.24
C LYS A 44 16.63 13.13 -15.77
N ASN A 45 17.87 13.05 -15.29
CA ASN A 45 18.18 13.39 -13.91
C ASN A 45 18.12 14.92 -13.72
N PRO A 46 17.74 15.40 -12.51
CA PRO A 46 17.79 16.81 -12.15
C PRO A 46 19.17 17.42 -12.43
N LYS A 47 19.20 18.70 -12.82
CA LYS A 47 20.47 19.44 -13.02
C LYS A 47 20.99 20.10 -11.74
N ASP A 48 20.34 19.86 -10.62
CA ASP A 48 20.77 20.33 -9.31
C ASP A 48 22.16 19.82 -8.99
N SER A 49 23.06 20.71 -8.56
CA SER A 49 24.43 20.34 -8.18
C SER A 49 24.48 19.39 -6.96
N SER A 50 23.37 19.30 -6.21
CA SER A 50 23.23 18.40 -5.06
C SER A 50 22.74 17.00 -5.44
N PHE A 51 22.30 16.76 -6.69
CA PHE A 51 21.82 15.45 -7.14
C PHE A 51 22.86 14.35 -6.91
N ALA A 52 22.45 13.27 -6.25
CA ALA A 52 23.28 12.10 -6.01
C ALA A 52 22.88 10.92 -6.90
N GLU A 53 21.59 10.58 -6.92
CA GLU A 53 21.08 9.39 -7.62
C GLU A 53 19.57 9.45 -7.91
N THR A 54 19.13 8.62 -8.84
CA THR A 54 17.72 8.30 -9.10
C THR A 54 17.43 6.91 -8.58
N ILE A 55 16.26 6.76 -7.94
CA ILE A 55 15.74 5.52 -7.40
C ILE A 55 14.45 5.21 -8.16
N LEU A 56 14.33 4.00 -8.66
CA LEU A 56 13.18 3.57 -9.46
C LEU A 56 12.59 2.29 -8.87
N PHE A 57 11.27 2.31 -8.71
CA PHE A 57 10.48 1.18 -8.24
C PHE A 57 9.44 0.75 -9.27
N ARG A 58 8.98 -0.49 -9.16
CA ARG A 58 7.96 -1.12 -10.00
C ARG A 58 6.80 -1.63 -9.15
N SER A 59 5.59 -1.59 -9.69
CA SER A 59 4.42 -2.27 -9.16
C SER A 59 3.53 -2.79 -10.28
N VAL A 60 2.72 -3.81 -9.97
CA VAL A 60 1.64 -4.32 -10.83
C VAL A 60 0.27 -3.72 -10.47
N ILE A 61 0.24 -2.83 -9.48
CA ILE A 61 -0.95 -2.09 -9.03
C ILE A 61 -0.69 -0.59 -9.23
N PRO A 62 -1.72 0.21 -9.58
CA PRO A 62 -1.57 1.66 -9.67
C PRO A 62 -0.84 2.26 -8.47
N ILE A 63 0.31 2.87 -8.75
CA ILE A 63 1.10 3.66 -7.79
C ILE A 63 0.78 5.12 -8.06
N ALA A 64 0.67 5.92 -7.01
CA ALA A 64 0.42 7.35 -7.16
C ALA A 64 1.69 8.16 -6.88
N ASP A 65 1.81 9.29 -7.57
CA ASP A 65 2.93 10.25 -7.50
C ASP A 65 3.10 10.93 -6.13
N TYR A 66 2.11 10.80 -5.24
CA TYR A 66 2.14 11.37 -3.90
C TYR A 66 2.73 10.44 -2.84
N PHE A 67 3.10 9.19 -3.18
CA PHE A 67 3.77 8.33 -2.20
C PHE A 67 5.18 8.83 -1.93
N THR A 68 5.56 8.85 -0.65
CA THR A 68 6.94 9.15 -0.23
C THR A 68 7.85 7.96 -0.54
N LEU A 69 9.16 8.19 -0.60
CA LEU A 69 10.13 7.12 -0.82
C LEU A 69 9.94 5.96 0.18
N GLY A 70 9.76 6.26 1.46
CA GLY A 70 9.58 5.23 2.50
C GLY A 70 8.30 4.40 2.32
N ALA A 71 7.20 5.03 1.87
CA ALA A 71 5.97 4.31 1.55
C ALA A 71 6.19 3.37 0.34
N VAL A 72 6.88 3.86 -0.69
CA VAL A 72 7.20 3.06 -1.88
C VAL A 72 8.16 1.92 -1.55
N GLU A 73 9.14 2.12 -0.67
CA GLU A 73 10.07 1.07 -0.21
C GLU A 73 9.37 -0.11 0.48
N GLY A 74 8.21 0.12 1.10
CA GLY A 74 7.40 -0.92 1.72
C GLY A 74 6.34 -1.55 0.80
N LEU A 75 6.03 -0.93 -0.34
CA LEU A 75 4.89 -1.28 -1.19
C LEU A 75 5.26 -1.73 -2.61
N CYS A 76 6.48 -1.43 -3.07
CA CYS A 76 6.92 -1.61 -4.45
C CYS A 76 8.31 -2.24 -4.55
N ASP A 77 8.58 -2.89 -5.68
CA ASP A 77 9.87 -3.45 -6.05
C ASP A 77 10.89 -2.34 -6.33
N LYS A 78 11.92 -2.16 -5.50
CA LYS A 78 13.07 -1.32 -5.91
C LYS A 78 13.87 -2.04 -6.98
N ILE A 79 13.83 -1.56 -8.22
CA ILE A 79 14.48 -2.21 -9.38
C ILE A 79 15.76 -1.50 -9.82
N TYR A 80 15.94 -0.23 -9.45
CA TYR A 80 17.13 0.54 -9.81
C TYR A 80 17.46 1.63 -8.79
N GLU A 81 18.76 1.88 -8.60
CA GLU A 81 19.33 2.97 -7.80
C GLU A 81 20.68 3.36 -8.43
N GLY A 82 20.85 4.63 -8.82
CA GLY A 82 22.10 5.13 -9.40
C GLY A 82 21.94 6.36 -10.31
N GLN A 83 22.97 6.68 -11.08
CA GLN A 83 23.05 7.92 -11.88
C GLN A 83 22.71 7.78 -13.37
N ASN A 84 22.32 6.59 -13.83
CA ASN A 84 21.91 6.40 -15.21
C ASN A 84 20.59 7.13 -15.47
N GLU A 85 20.31 7.33 -16.75
CA GLU A 85 19.07 7.95 -17.25
C GLU A 85 18.20 6.92 -18.00
N THR A 86 18.55 5.63 -17.90
CA THR A 86 17.85 4.52 -18.55
C THR A 86 17.93 3.24 -17.71
N TYR A 87 16.91 2.40 -17.76
CA TYR A 87 16.90 1.06 -17.16
C TYR A 87 16.12 0.06 -18.02
N THR A 88 16.58 -1.19 -18.10
CA THR A 88 15.85 -2.27 -18.78
C THR A 88 15.33 -3.25 -17.75
N ASP A 89 14.01 -3.25 -17.57
CA ASP A 89 13.27 -4.18 -16.72
C ASP A 89 12.89 -5.44 -17.53
N THR A 90 13.11 -6.61 -16.96
CA THR A 90 12.98 -7.90 -17.66
C THR A 90 12.18 -8.90 -16.81
N GLY A 91 11.68 -9.98 -17.43
CA GLY A 91 10.90 -11.00 -16.74
C GLY A 91 9.46 -10.57 -16.45
N LEU A 92 8.91 -9.67 -17.25
CA LEU A 92 7.54 -9.14 -17.07
C LEU A 92 6.48 -10.12 -17.59
N ALA A 93 5.39 -10.28 -16.84
CA ALA A 93 4.24 -11.05 -17.32
C ALA A 93 3.46 -10.26 -18.38
N VAL A 94 3.34 -10.81 -19.59
CA VAL A 94 2.75 -10.15 -20.77
C VAL A 94 1.31 -9.63 -20.57
N ASN A 95 0.57 -10.23 -19.64
CA ASN A 95 -0.84 -9.97 -19.37
C ASN A 95 -1.08 -9.02 -18.18
N LEU A 96 -0.04 -8.50 -17.51
CA LEU A 96 -0.18 -7.56 -16.39
C LEU A 96 0.16 -6.13 -16.81
N PRO A 97 -0.54 -5.10 -16.31
CA PRO A 97 -0.07 -3.72 -16.38
C PRO A 97 1.10 -3.51 -15.40
N TYR A 98 1.99 -2.58 -15.72
CA TYR A 98 3.09 -2.19 -14.84
C TYR A 98 3.11 -0.68 -14.63
N TYR A 99 3.42 -0.30 -13.40
CA TYR A 99 3.56 1.07 -12.93
C TYR A 99 4.98 1.25 -12.42
N TYR A 100 5.57 2.38 -12.74
CA TYR A 100 6.93 2.73 -12.35
C TYR A 100 6.92 4.05 -11.63
N ILE A 101 7.67 4.15 -10.55
CA ILE A 101 7.77 5.37 -9.73
C ILE A 101 9.24 5.71 -9.49
N LEU A 102 9.60 6.97 -9.76
CA LEU A 102 10.97 7.46 -9.68
C LEU A 102 11.08 8.58 -8.65
N PHE A 103 12.19 8.58 -7.91
CA PHE A 103 12.62 9.67 -7.03
C PHE A 103 14.05 10.07 -7.38
N ALA A 104 14.39 11.34 -7.24
CA ALA A 104 15.77 11.78 -7.15
C ALA A 104 16.15 11.95 -5.68
N ARG A 105 17.39 11.62 -5.32
CA ARG A 105 17.96 11.84 -3.99
C ARG A 105 19.17 12.76 -4.11
N ASP A 106 19.32 13.68 -3.16
CA ASP A 106 20.50 14.54 -3.06
C ASP A 106 21.62 13.93 -2.19
N MET A 107 22.80 14.56 -2.20
CA MET A 107 23.96 14.17 -1.39
C MET A 107 23.73 14.29 0.13
N SER A 108 22.66 14.94 0.58
CA SER A 108 22.25 15.04 1.98
C SER A 108 21.18 14.01 2.37
N GLY A 109 20.69 13.22 1.40
CA GLY A 109 19.67 12.18 1.61
C GLY A 109 18.23 12.66 1.45
N ASN A 110 18.00 13.92 1.07
CA ASN A 110 16.63 14.40 0.79
C ASN A 110 16.16 13.87 -0.55
N ASN A 111 14.86 13.57 -0.67
CA ASN A 111 14.26 12.99 -1.86
C ASN A 111 13.30 13.97 -2.52
N SER A 112 13.19 13.92 -3.85
CA SER A 112 12.23 14.68 -4.63
C SER A 112 10.80 14.18 -4.42
N ASP A 113 9.83 14.90 -4.97
CA ASP A 113 8.52 14.33 -5.29
C ASP A 113 8.67 13.18 -6.31
N ALA A 114 7.65 12.30 -6.35
CA ALA A 114 7.70 11.11 -7.18
C ALA A 114 7.20 11.36 -8.61
N VAL A 115 7.78 10.64 -9.57
CA VAL A 115 7.35 10.65 -10.97
C VAL A 115 6.83 9.28 -11.33
N VAL A 116 5.57 9.20 -11.77
CA VAL A 116 4.92 7.93 -12.09
C VAL A 116 4.73 7.77 -13.60
N ILE A 117 5.03 6.57 -14.09
CA ILE A 117 4.79 6.15 -15.47
C ILE A 117 3.94 4.88 -15.45
N GLU A 118 2.86 4.86 -16.23
CA GLU A 118 2.02 3.67 -16.42
C GLU A 118 2.27 3.04 -17.80
N LYS A 119 2.28 1.70 -17.85
CA LYS A 119 2.20 0.94 -19.11
C LYS A 119 1.20 -0.19 -19.04
N SER A 120 0.16 -0.09 -19.88
CA SER A 120 -0.86 -1.13 -20.04
C SER A 120 -0.28 -2.43 -20.65
N SER A 121 -1.02 -3.53 -20.52
CA SER A 121 -0.67 -4.86 -21.07
C SER A 121 -0.51 -4.86 -22.60
N THR A 122 0.45 -5.62 -23.13
CA THR A 122 0.67 -5.78 -24.57
C THR A 122 -0.22 -6.87 -25.16
N ASN A 123 -1.53 -6.65 -25.27
CA ASN A 123 -2.37 -7.53 -26.09
C ASN A 123 -2.48 -6.96 -27.51
N LYS A 124 -1.73 -7.54 -28.44
CA LYS A 124 -2.10 -7.59 -29.86
C LYS A 124 -2.59 -8.99 -30.17
N GLN A 125 -3.90 -9.13 -30.32
CA GLN A 125 -4.45 -10.08 -31.28
C GLN A 125 -5.71 -9.49 -31.87
N ASP A 126 -5.57 -9.05 -33.12
CA ASP A 126 -6.68 -8.91 -34.06
C ASP A 126 -7.34 -10.28 -34.24
N SER A 127 -8.65 -10.36 -34.05
CA SER A 127 -9.49 -11.25 -34.85
C SER A 127 -10.86 -10.62 -35.08
N VAL A 128 -10.97 -10.02 -36.26
CA VAL A 128 -12.15 -9.79 -37.10
C VAL A 128 -13.35 -10.68 -36.75
N LEU A 129 -14.52 -10.08 -36.47
CA LEU A 129 -15.81 -10.36 -37.10
C LEU A 129 -16.73 -9.13 -37.01
N GLU A 130 -17.31 -8.76 -38.16
CA GLU A 130 -18.14 -7.59 -38.46
C GLU A 130 -19.59 -7.66 -37.91
N PRO A 131 -20.35 -6.55 -37.96
CA PRO A 131 -21.48 -6.25 -37.07
C PRO A 131 -22.81 -6.83 -37.55
N LYS A 132 -23.72 -7.12 -36.61
CA LYS A 132 -25.15 -7.22 -36.90
C LYS A 132 -25.98 -6.55 -35.81
N GLU A 133 -26.98 -5.84 -36.31
CA GLU A 133 -27.76 -4.77 -35.72
C GLU A 133 -28.55 -5.13 -34.46
N GLU A 134 -28.77 -4.08 -33.66
CA GLU A 134 -29.75 -3.94 -32.59
C GLU A 134 -31.15 -4.44 -32.97
N PRO A 135 -31.97 -4.77 -31.96
CA PRO A 135 -33.00 -3.81 -31.64
C PRO A 135 -32.99 -3.40 -30.17
N GLU A 136 -33.08 -2.08 -29.97
CA GLU A 136 -33.57 -1.47 -28.75
C GLU A 136 -34.91 -2.10 -28.34
N THR A 137 -35.07 -2.44 -27.05
CA THR A 137 -35.96 -1.68 -26.16
C THR A 137 -35.95 -2.18 -24.71
N ALA A 138 -35.63 -1.22 -23.84
CA ALA A 138 -36.23 -0.93 -22.54
C ALA A 138 -36.03 -1.87 -21.32
N LYS A 139 -35.05 -1.43 -20.51
CA LYS A 139 -35.09 -1.22 -19.04
C LYS A 139 -35.33 -2.43 -18.12
N GLN A 140 -34.28 -2.84 -17.42
CA GLN A 140 -34.04 -2.54 -15.98
C GLN A 140 -33.09 -3.61 -15.42
N ASP A 141 -31.78 -3.44 -15.54
CA ASP A 141 -30.79 -4.30 -14.85
C ASP A 141 -29.57 -3.46 -14.46
N ASP A 142 -29.63 -2.86 -13.28
CA ASP A 142 -28.47 -2.47 -12.51
C ASP A 142 -28.32 -3.58 -11.47
N VAL A 143 -27.28 -4.42 -11.54
CA VAL A 143 -26.65 -5.19 -10.44
C VAL A 143 -25.73 -6.32 -10.98
N ILE A 144 -24.51 -6.35 -10.43
CA ILE A 144 -23.39 -7.32 -10.57
C ILE A 144 -22.45 -7.16 -11.78
N LYS A 145 -21.58 -6.13 -11.72
CA LYS A 145 -20.18 -6.33 -12.13
C LYS A 145 -19.59 -7.40 -11.21
N LYS A 146 -19.39 -8.61 -11.74
CA LYS A 146 -18.88 -9.78 -11.01
C LYS A 146 -17.40 -9.52 -10.64
N THR A 147 -17.16 -8.94 -9.48
CA THR A 147 -15.81 -8.87 -8.91
C THR A 147 -15.51 -10.19 -8.21
N ASN A 148 -14.30 -10.74 -8.41
CA ASN A 148 -13.82 -11.93 -7.69
C ASN A 148 -13.48 -11.56 -6.23
N THR A 149 -14.44 -11.03 -5.47
CA THR A 149 -14.26 -10.62 -4.06
C THR A 149 -15.37 -11.20 -3.21
N LEU A 150 -15.16 -11.26 -1.89
CA LEU A 150 -16.21 -11.71 -0.98
C LEU A 150 -17.24 -10.64 -0.63
N VAL A 151 -17.18 -9.43 -1.21
CA VAL A 151 -18.07 -8.31 -0.86
C VAL A 151 -19.51 -8.54 -1.32
N GLY A 152 -20.48 -8.12 -0.50
CA GLY A 152 -21.91 -8.34 -0.71
C GLY A 152 -22.41 -9.79 -0.52
N LEU A 153 -21.51 -10.78 -0.42
CA LEU A 153 -21.88 -12.19 -0.25
C LEU A 153 -22.40 -12.51 1.16
N SER A 154 -23.24 -13.55 1.26
CA SER A 154 -23.79 -14.05 2.53
C SER A 154 -22.73 -14.72 3.39
N SER A 155 -22.91 -14.73 4.72
CA SER A 155 -21.94 -15.30 5.65
C SER A 155 -21.62 -16.77 5.38
N ASN A 156 -22.58 -17.56 4.90
CA ASN A 156 -22.34 -18.95 4.51
C ASN A 156 -21.35 -19.04 3.33
N ILE A 157 -21.57 -18.25 2.28
CA ILE A 157 -20.67 -18.21 1.12
C ILE A 157 -19.28 -17.67 1.53
N VAL A 158 -19.24 -16.60 2.33
CA VAL A 158 -18.00 -16.04 2.85
C VAL A 158 -17.20 -17.10 3.61
N ASN A 159 -17.83 -17.83 4.54
CA ASN A 159 -17.17 -18.86 5.33
C ASN A 159 -16.68 -20.02 4.45
N GLN A 160 -17.51 -20.50 3.53
CA GLN A 160 -17.12 -21.61 2.66
C GLN A 160 -15.95 -21.25 1.73
N VAL A 161 -16.01 -20.09 1.07
CA VAL A 161 -14.96 -19.68 0.12
C VAL A 161 -13.67 -19.35 0.86
N SER A 162 -13.74 -18.60 1.97
CA SER A 162 -12.55 -18.29 2.77
C SER A 162 -11.89 -19.55 3.33
N LEU A 163 -12.66 -20.56 3.72
CA LEU A 163 -12.13 -21.84 4.20
C LEU A 163 -11.41 -22.60 3.07
N ASN A 164 -12.02 -22.71 1.89
CA ASN A 164 -11.40 -23.36 0.74
C ASN A 164 -10.08 -22.67 0.33
N GLU A 165 -10.07 -21.34 0.33
CA GLU A 165 -8.87 -20.56 0.02
C GLU A 165 -7.80 -20.65 1.11
N ALA A 166 -8.22 -20.74 2.38
CA ALA A 166 -7.31 -21.04 3.48
C ALA A 166 -6.67 -22.42 3.33
N GLU A 167 -7.41 -23.45 2.88
CA GLU A 167 -6.85 -24.78 2.58
C GLU A 167 -5.80 -24.71 1.47
N MET A 168 -6.04 -23.91 0.42
CA MET A 168 -5.06 -23.70 -0.66
C MET A 168 -3.74 -23.16 -0.13
N VAL A 169 -3.79 -22.19 0.79
CA VAL A 169 -2.61 -21.57 1.39
C VAL A 169 -1.95 -22.50 2.40
N TYR A 170 -2.72 -23.03 3.34
CA TYR A 170 -2.24 -23.86 4.45
C TYR A 170 -1.60 -25.17 3.99
N ASN A 171 -2.19 -25.82 2.97
CA ASN A 171 -1.70 -27.08 2.42
C ASN A 171 -0.64 -26.89 1.34
N TYR A 172 -0.21 -25.65 1.07
CA TYR A 172 0.80 -25.39 0.05
C TYR A 172 2.13 -26.06 0.44
N ASN A 173 2.52 -27.05 -0.37
CA ASN A 173 3.74 -27.85 -0.19
C ASN A 173 4.72 -27.71 -1.37
N GLY A 174 4.40 -26.83 -2.33
CA GLY A 174 5.26 -26.56 -3.47
C GLY A 174 6.55 -25.85 -3.07
N ILE A 175 7.53 -25.91 -3.97
CA ILE A 175 8.69 -25.03 -3.92
C ILE A 175 8.25 -23.75 -4.63
N ILE A 176 8.14 -22.65 -3.88
CA ILE A 176 8.06 -21.32 -4.49
C ILE A 176 9.42 -21.08 -5.11
N ASP A 177 9.50 -20.76 -6.40
CA ASP A 177 10.75 -20.34 -7.04
C ASP A 177 11.18 -19.00 -6.46
N MET A 178 11.79 -19.08 -5.27
CA MET A 178 12.25 -17.94 -4.51
C MET A 178 13.61 -17.53 -5.03
N GLN A 179 13.64 -16.84 -6.18
CA GLN A 179 14.90 -16.24 -6.62
C GLN A 179 15.35 -15.19 -5.59
N SER A 180 16.64 -15.20 -5.27
CA SER A 180 17.25 -14.22 -4.38
C SER A 180 17.09 -12.81 -4.97
N GLY A 181 16.20 -12.00 -4.38
CA GLY A 181 15.94 -10.62 -4.84
C GLY A 181 14.48 -10.28 -5.13
N ASP A 182 13.58 -11.27 -5.22
CA ASP A 182 12.13 -11.04 -5.39
C ASP A 182 11.54 -10.35 -4.13
N GLU A 183 10.79 -9.25 -4.32
CA GLU A 183 10.10 -8.48 -3.27
C GLU A 183 9.21 -9.38 -2.41
N SER A 184 8.56 -10.38 -3.02
CA SER A 184 7.74 -11.36 -2.30
C SER A 184 8.52 -12.08 -1.20
N ASN A 185 9.79 -12.41 -1.48
CA ASN A 185 10.67 -13.08 -0.53
C ASN A 185 11.14 -12.16 0.58
N ARG A 186 11.45 -10.90 0.24
CA ARG A 186 11.85 -9.88 1.22
C ARG A 186 10.71 -9.58 2.19
N LEU A 187 9.50 -9.39 1.67
CA LEU A 187 8.31 -9.14 2.47
C LEU A 187 7.93 -10.35 3.33
N ALA A 188 7.98 -11.56 2.78
CA ALA A 188 7.75 -12.77 3.57
C ALA A 188 8.76 -12.91 4.71
N LEU A 189 10.05 -12.72 4.44
CA LEU A 189 11.10 -12.77 5.47
C LEU A 189 10.89 -11.68 6.53
N PHE A 190 10.54 -10.46 6.12
CA PHE A 190 10.24 -9.35 7.02
C PHE A 190 9.10 -9.68 7.99
N ILE A 191 7.99 -10.21 7.45
CA ILE A 191 6.82 -10.60 8.25
C ILE A 191 7.17 -11.76 9.21
N ILE A 192 7.87 -12.78 8.72
CA ILE A 192 8.28 -13.94 9.53
C ILE A 192 9.21 -13.51 10.68
N ILE A 193 10.19 -12.63 10.42
CA ILE A 193 11.12 -12.13 11.45
C ILE A 193 10.40 -11.27 12.50
N LYS A 194 9.36 -10.52 12.10
CA LYS A 194 8.54 -9.73 13.04
C LYS A 194 7.71 -10.61 13.99
N SER A 195 7.45 -11.87 13.65
CA SER A 195 6.66 -12.75 14.52
C SER A 195 7.39 -13.01 15.84
N PRO A 196 6.74 -12.82 17.01
CA PRO A 196 7.34 -13.11 18.31
C PRO A 196 7.48 -14.63 18.57
N HIS A 197 6.97 -15.46 17.65
CA HIS A 197 6.88 -16.89 17.82
C HIS A 197 7.57 -17.63 16.67
N ASN A 198 8.34 -18.67 17.00
CA ASN A 198 8.99 -19.51 16.00
C ASN A 198 7.98 -20.16 15.05
N MET A 199 8.36 -20.24 13.78
CA MET A 199 7.57 -20.86 12.71
C MET A 199 8.30 -22.06 12.11
N ASN A 200 7.53 -23.11 11.78
CA ASN A 200 8.03 -24.26 11.04
C ASN A 200 8.05 -23.98 9.52
N GLU A 201 8.69 -24.86 8.75
CA GLU A 201 8.87 -24.65 7.32
C GLU A 201 7.57 -24.65 6.51
N GLN A 202 6.54 -25.38 6.94
CA GLN A 202 5.22 -25.33 6.29
C GLN A 202 4.55 -23.98 6.54
N GLU A 203 4.57 -23.50 7.78
CA GLU A 203 4.02 -22.19 8.14
C GLU A 203 4.71 -21.07 7.35
N LYS A 204 6.05 -21.10 7.25
CA LYS A 204 6.81 -20.15 6.42
C LYS A 204 6.42 -20.24 4.94
N ARG A 205 6.27 -21.45 4.39
CA ARG A 205 5.82 -21.65 3.00
C ARG A 205 4.42 -21.08 2.75
N ALA A 206 3.49 -21.27 3.68
CA ALA A 206 2.14 -20.73 3.58
C ALA A 206 2.15 -19.18 3.56
N ILE A 207 2.95 -18.56 4.45
CA ILE A 207 3.17 -17.10 4.45
C ILE A 207 3.73 -16.62 3.12
N SER A 208 4.81 -17.23 2.65
CA SER A 208 5.42 -16.86 1.38
C SER A 208 4.48 -17.06 0.19
N TYR A 209 3.71 -18.16 0.18
CA TYR A 209 2.74 -18.44 -0.88
C TYR A 209 1.64 -17.39 -0.91
N PHE A 210 1.07 -17.05 0.24
CA PHE A 210 0.03 -16.02 0.31
C PHE A 210 0.56 -14.65 -0.13
N ILE A 211 1.75 -14.25 0.32
CA ILE A 211 2.36 -12.99 -0.08
C ILE A 211 2.65 -12.96 -1.58
N HIS A 212 3.21 -14.03 -2.14
CA HIS A 212 3.61 -14.11 -3.54
C HIS A 212 2.43 -14.25 -4.50
N ALA A 213 1.54 -15.22 -4.25
CA ALA A 213 0.49 -15.64 -5.17
C ALA A 213 -0.92 -15.23 -4.72
N GLY A 214 -1.16 -15.06 -3.42
CA GLY A 214 -2.49 -14.86 -2.88
C GLY A 214 -3.43 -16.04 -3.18
N THR A 215 -4.73 -15.73 -3.25
CA THR A 215 -5.83 -16.66 -3.52
C THR A 215 -6.80 -16.05 -4.53
N PRO A 216 -7.74 -16.81 -5.12
CA PRO A 216 -8.66 -16.28 -6.12
C PRO A 216 -9.39 -14.98 -5.71
N THR A 217 -9.77 -14.84 -4.44
CA THR A 217 -10.41 -13.61 -3.95
C THR A 217 -9.44 -12.51 -3.48
N THR A 218 -8.17 -12.84 -3.23
CA THR A 218 -7.16 -11.90 -2.72
C THR A 218 -6.12 -11.50 -3.75
N ILE A 219 -6.15 -12.08 -4.95
CA ILE A 219 -5.23 -11.77 -6.07
C ILE A 219 -5.27 -10.31 -6.52
N LEU A 220 -6.38 -9.61 -6.20
CA LEU A 220 -6.55 -8.17 -6.45
C LEU A 220 -5.69 -7.30 -5.53
N LEU A 221 -5.26 -7.83 -4.38
CA LEU A 221 -4.28 -7.20 -3.51
C LEU A 221 -2.88 -7.46 -4.05
N GLY A 222 -2.00 -6.47 -3.98
CA GLY A 222 -0.60 -6.63 -4.38
C GLY A 222 0.20 -7.38 -3.33
N THR A 223 1.43 -7.75 -3.66
CA THR A 223 2.36 -8.42 -2.72
C THR A 223 2.52 -7.64 -1.42
N GLY A 224 2.75 -6.33 -1.50
CA GLY A 224 2.80 -5.43 -0.33
C GLY A 224 1.50 -5.39 0.48
N GLU A 225 0.34 -5.35 -0.17
CA GLU A 225 -0.96 -5.36 0.52
C GLU A 225 -1.23 -6.70 1.22
N ARG A 226 -0.89 -7.82 0.59
CA ARG A 226 -1.01 -9.16 1.19
C ARG A 226 -0.06 -9.34 2.37
N ALA A 227 1.18 -8.83 2.27
CA ALA A 227 2.09 -8.75 3.41
C ALA A 227 1.53 -7.84 4.51
N GLY A 228 0.91 -6.72 4.13
CA GLY A 228 0.22 -5.82 5.04
C GLY A 228 -0.96 -6.49 5.76
N VAL A 229 -1.71 -7.40 5.11
CA VAL A 229 -2.79 -8.16 5.78
C VAL A 229 -2.21 -9.03 6.89
N LEU A 230 -1.11 -9.74 6.61
CA LEU A 230 -0.43 -10.55 7.62
C LEU A 230 0.18 -9.71 8.73
N ASN A 231 0.66 -8.50 8.42
CA ASN A 231 1.16 -7.57 9.43
C ASN A 231 0.04 -7.02 10.33
N SER A 232 -1.13 -6.69 9.76
CA SER A 232 -2.33 -6.33 10.54
C SER A 232 -2.79 -7.51 11.41
N TYR A 233 -2.79 -8.74 10.88
CA TYR A 233 -3.11 -9.94 11.64
C TYR A 233 -2.13 -10.14 12.81
N LEU A 234 -0.82 -10.02 12.55
CA LEU A 234 0.21 -10.06 13.58
C LEU A 234 0.00 -9.00 14.66
N SER A 235 -0.30 -7.76 14.27
CA SER A 235 -0.58 -6.68 15.21
C SER A 235 -1.86 -6.91 16.02
N ALA A 236 -2.85 -7.59 15.45
CA ALA A 236 -4.13 -7.84 16.10
C ALA A 236 -4.07 -9.01 17.10
N PHE A 237 -3.34 -10.07 16.76
CA PHE A 237 -3.37 -11.34 17.49
C PHE A 237 -2.04 -11.72 18.15
N ASP A 238 -1.00 -10.90 18.00
CA ASP A 238 0.37 -11.17 18.47
C ASP A 238 0.96 -12.49 17.92
N LYS A 239 0.42 -12.97 16.80
CA LYS A 239 0.83 -14.21 16.11
C LYS A 239 0.57 -14.12 14.62
N LEU A 240 1.31 -14.91 13.84
CA LEU A 240 1.00 -15.20 12.43
C LEU A 240 0.11 -16.45 12.33
N PRO A 241 -0.65 -16.63 11.23
CA PRO A 241 -1.53 -17.79 11.06
C PRO A 241 -0.75 -19.11 10.94
N ARG A 242 -1.23 -20.13 11.65
CA ARG A 242 -0.60 -21.46 11.80
C ARG A 242 -1.54 -22.60 11.47
N ASN A 243 -2.84 -22.37 11.57
CA ASN A 243 -3.85 -23.38 11.30
C ASN A 243 -4.90 -22.86 10.30
N LEU A 244 -5.80 -23.76 9.89
CA LEU A 244 -6.76 -23.49 8.85
C LEU A 244 -7.73 -22.35 9.19
N THR A 245 -8.18 -22.26 10.45
CA THR A 245 -9.10 -21.21 10.90
C THR A 245 -8.40 -19.84 10.93
N GLU A 246 -7.15 -19.79 11.38
CA GLU A 246 -6.36 -18.55 11.36
C GLU A 246 -6.08 -18.06 9.93
N TRP A 247 -5.82 -18.98 9.00
CA TRP A 247 -5.71 -18.65 7.58
C TRP A 247 -7.03 -18.18 6.98
N GLN A 248 -8.16 -18.77 7.40
CA GLN A 248 -9.48 -18.32 6.99
C GLN A 248 -9.73 -16.87 7.41
N ASP A 249 -9.31 -16.49 8.61
CA ASP A 249 -9.39 -15.11 9.11
C ASP A 249 -8.52 -14.15 8.28
N VAL A 250 -7.31 -14.56 7.88
CA VAL A 250 -6.48 -13.78 6.95
C VAL A 250 -7.19 -13.55 5.61
N ILE A 251 -7.83 -14.58 5.04
CA ILE A 251 -8.59 -14.43 3.79
C ILE A 251 -9.80 -13.49 3.98
N LYS A 252 -10.47 -13.56 5.13
CA LYS A 252 -11.58 -12.66 5.47
C LYS A 252 -11.10 -11.22 5.58
N ILE A 253 -10.03 -10.95 6.33
CA ILE A 253 -9.45 -9.61 6.51
C ILE A 253 -9.03 -9.02 5.15
N ALA A 254 -8.39 -9.82 4.30
CA ALA A 254 -7.99 -9.45 2.94
C ALA A 254 -9.18 -9.07 2.04
N ASN A 255 -10.38 -9.58 2.34
CA ASN A 255 -11.62 -9.27 1.62
C ASN A 255 -12.51 -8.24 2.35
N GLY A 256 -12.02 -7.61 3.40
CA GLY A 256 -12.79 -6.66 4.20
C GLY A 256 -13.93 -7.32 4.99
N ARG A 257 -13.79 -8.62 5.29
CA ARG A 257 -14.71 -9.40 6.10
C ARG A 257 -14.14 -9.62 7.49
N TRP A 258 -15.04 -9.73 8.45
CA TRP A 258 -14.67 -9.88 9.85
C TRP A 258 -14.00 -11.23 10.09
N PRO A 259 -12.89 -11.28 10.84
CA PRO A 259 -12.34 -12.56 11.32
C PRO A 259 -13.31 -13.24 12.31
N GLU A 260 -13.15 -14.54 12.51
CA GLU A 260 -13.84 -15.32 13.55
C GLU A 260 -13.16 -15.13 14.90
N GLU A 261 -11.82 -15.11 14.94
CA GLU A 261 -11.08 -14.80 16.15
C GLU A 261 -11.26 -13.33 16.52
N ARG A 262 -11.59 -13.07 17.79
CA ARG A 262 -11.67 -11.70 18.33
C ARG A 262 -10.45 -11.40 19.18
N SER A 263 -9.87 -10.23 18.96
CA SER A 263 -8.84 -9.65 19.82
C SER A 263 -9.46 -8.53 20.65
N THR A 264 -9.78 -8.82 21.91
CA THR A 264 -10.35 -7.81 22.82
C THR A 264 -9.39 -6.67 23.08
N GLU A 265 -8.08 -6.93 23.08
CA GLU A 265 -7.06 -5.90 23.26
C GLU A 265 -7.01 -4.97 22.04
N SER A 266 -6.98 -5.51 20.82
CA SER A 266 -6.97 -4.68 19.61
C SER A 266 -8.25 -3.87 19.43
N GLU A 267 -9.41 -4.46 19.75
CA GLU A 267 -10.69 -3.72 19.76
C GLU A 267 -10.70 -2.62 20.84
N TYR A 268 -10.12 -2.88 22.02
CA TYR A 268 -9.98 -1.90 23.08
C TYR A 268 -9.09 -0.72 22.65
N GLN A 269 -7.92 -1.00 22.06
CA GLN A 269 -7.02 0.03 21.53
C GLN A 269 -7.67 0.81 20.39
N ALA A 270 -8.32 0.12 19.45
CA ALA A 270 -9.08 0.73 18.37
C ALA A 270 -10.14 1.71 18.91
N SER A 271 -10.87 1.34 19.96
CA SER A 271 -11.92 2.16 20.57
C SER A 271 -11.41 3.33 21.40
N ASN A 272 -10.41 3.09 22.26
CA ASN A 272 -10.05 4.04 23.31
C ASN A 272 -8.87 4.93 22.96
N LEU A 273 -7.97 4.45 22.11
CA LEU A 273 -6.87 5.26 21.63
C LEU A 273 -7.25 5.86 20.29
N TYR A 274 -7.43 5.02 19.27
CA TYR A 274 -7.42 5.50 17.90
C TYR A 274 -8.73 6.14 17.43
N PHE A 275 -9.87 5.51 17.68
CA PHE A 275 -11.17 6.04 17.30
C PHE A 275 -11.44 7.38 18.00
N GLN A 276 -11.22 7.44 19.32
CA GLN A 276 -11.41 8.67 20.08
C GLN A 276 -10.44 9.78 19.66
N THR A 277 -9.20 9.46 19.27
CA THR A 277 -8.28 10.45 18.70
C THR A 277 -8.72 10.93 17.31
N ILE A 278 -9.20 10.04 16.44
CA ILE A 278 -9.58 10.40 15.07
C ILE A 278 -10.90 11.16 15.03
N TYR A 279 -11.90 10.70 15.79
CA TYR A 279 -13.28 11.17 15.74
C TYR A 279 -13.67 12.04 16.94
N GLU A 280 -12.77 12.28 17.90
CA GLU A 280 -12.99 13.20 19.04
C GLU A 280 -14.24 12.87 19.90
N ARG A 281 -14.71 11.62 19.84
CA ARG A 281 -15.86 11.10 20.59
C ARG A 281 -15.74 9.60 20.82
N LYS A 282 -16.52 9.07 21.77
CA LYS A 282 -16.62 7.63 22.00
C LYS A 282 -17.37 6.93 20.85
N PRO A 283 -16.96 5.71 20.45
CA PRO A 283 -17.68 4.96 19.42
C PRO A 283 -19.04 4.49 19.93
N ASN A 284 -20.04 4.53 19.05
CA ASN A 284 -21.32 3.86 19.23
C ASN A 284 -21.34 2.57 18.41
N MET A 285 -21.19 1.42 19.07
CA MET A 285 -21.12 0.12 18.36
C MET A 285 -22.43 -0.29 17.67
N ASP A 286 -23.55 0.37 17.97
CA ASP A 286 -24.81 0.20 17.24
C ASP A 286 -24.83 1.00 15.91
N ASP A 287 -23.96 2.00 15.75
CA ASP A 287 -23.76 2.68 14.47
C ASP A 287 -22.87 1.81 13.58
N PRO A 288 -23.36 1.35 12.41
CA PRO A 288 -22.57 0.51 11.51
C PRO A 288 -21.27 1.19 11.02
N LYS A 289 -21.21 2.52 10.99
CA LYS A 289 -20.01 3.27 10.57
C LYS A 289 -18.93 3.28 11.65
N ASP A 290 -19.33 3.50 12.89
CA ASP A 290 -18.43 3.43 14.03
C ASP A 290 -17.91 2.01 14.21
N ASN A 291 -18.82 1.04 14.13
CA ASN A 291 -18.45 -0.37 14.17
C ASN A 291 -17.45 -0.70 13.05
N ALA A 292 -17.71 -0.27 11.81
CA ALA A 292 -16.77 -0.44 10.70
C ALA A 292 -15.41 0.23 10.97
N ALA A 293 -15.38 1.43 11.55
CA ALA A 293 -14.14 2.10 11.91
C ALA A 293 -13.35 1.26 12.93
N ILE A 294 -14.00 0.81 13.99
CA ILE A 294 -13.36 -0.02 15.03
C ILE A 294 -12.81 -1.32 14.42
N THR A 295 -13.59 -2.02 13.60
CA THR A 295 -13.14 -3.28 13.00
C THR A 295 -11.98 -3.06 12.02
N VAL A 296 -12.01 -2.00 11.21
CA VAL A 296 -10.92 -1.67 10.29
C VAL A 296 -9.63 -1.35 11.04
N ILE A 297 -9.72 -0.59 12.13
CA ILE A 297 -8.54 -0.26 12.96
C ILE A 297 -8.01 -1.50 13.68
N ALA A 298 -8.90 -2.31 14.26
CA ALA A 298 -8.51 -3.44 15.10
C ALA A 298 -7.87 -4.59 14.30
N TYR A 299 -8.38 -4.87 13.09
CA TYR A 299 -8.00 -6.06 12.33
C TYR A 299 -7.40 -5.76 10.95
N GLY A 300 -7.43 -4.50 10.52
CA GLY A 300 -6.93 -4.11 9.21
C GLY A 300 -7.75 -4.62 8.04
N LEU A 301 -9.08 -4.48 8.10
CA LEU A 301 -9.93 -4.88 6.98
C LEU A 301 -9.57 -4.13 5.67
N ARG A 302 -9.46 -4.86 4.56
CA ARG A 302 -9.15 -4.30 3.24
C ARG A 302 -10.42 -4.01 2.44
N PRO A 303 -10.61 -2.79 1.90
CA PRO A 303 -11.77 -2.47 1.09
C PRO A 303 -11.69 -3.19 -0.26
N ALA A 304 -12.77 -3.85 -0.69
CA ALA A 304 -12.76 -4.51 -2.01
C ALA A 304 -12.72 -3.52 -3.19
N ASN A 305 -13.29 -2.33 -3.01
CA ASN A 305 -13.27 -1.26 -4.00
C ASN A 305 -12.47 -0.09 -3.46
N ARG A 306 -11.20 0.01 -3.87
CA ARG A 306 -10.34 1.12 -3.49
C ARG A 306 -10.75 2.40 -4.20
N ASN A 307 -10.71 3.50 -3.45
CA ASN A 307 -10.94 4.85 -3.92
C ASN A 307 -9.72 5.72 -3.59
N MET A 308 -8.87 5.92 -4.59
CA MET A 308 -7.62 6.68 -4.44
C MET A 308 -7.84 8.11 -3.94
N LYS A 309 -8.97 8.74 -4.30
CA LYS A 309 -9.30 10.09 -3.82
C LYS A 309 -9.63 10.10 -2.34
N SER A 310 -10.38 9.10 -1.86
CA SER A 310 -10.67 8.94 -0.43
C SER A 310 -9.39 8.63 0.37
N GLU A 311 -8.55 7.73 -0.12
CA GLU A 311 -7.27 7.39 0.53
C GLU A 311 -6.33 8.60 0.60
N LYS A 312 -6.17 9.36 -0.50
CA LYS A 312 -5.35 10.59 -0.51
C LYS A 312 -5.84 11.62 0.51
N ASN A 313 -7.16 11.79 0.64
CA ASN A 313 -7.72 12.69 1.65
C ASN A 313 -7.51 12.16 3.07
N ALA A 314 -7.67 10.85 3.27
CA ALA A 314 -7.48 10.21 4.56
C ALA A 314 -6.03 10.28 5.04
N ILE A 315 -5.03 10.17 4.16
CA ILE A 315 -3.62 10.37 4.49
C ILE A 315 -3.39 11.79 5.03
N LYS A 316 -3.95 12.82 4.39
CA LYS A 316 -3.83 14.20 4.88
C LYS A 316 -4.46 14.39 6.26
N ILE A 317 -5.62 13.78 6.48
CA ILE A 317 -6.30 13.79 7.78
C ILE A 317 -5.43 13.09 8.82
N TYR A 318 -4.93 11.89 8.51
CA TYR A 318 -4.01 11.15 9.38
C TYR A 318 -2.76 11.97 9.74
N GLN A 319 -2.07 12.55 8.75
CA GLN A 319 -0.89 13.40 8.96
C GLN A 319 -1.22 14.60 9.85
N SER A 320 -2.40 15.22 9.68
CA SER A 320 -2.82 16.34 10.53
C SER A 320 -3.11 15.96 11.99
N ILE A 321 -3.49 14.70 12.24
CA ILE A 321 -3.85 14.20 13.57
C ILE A 321 -2.61 13.67 14.30
N PHE A 322 -1.76 12.93 13.61
CA PHE A 322 -0.65 12.18 14.18
C PHE A 322 0.72 12.82 13.91
N GLU A 323 0.78 13.90 13.13
CA GLU A 323 1.99 14.66 12.80
C GLU A 323 3.12 13.79 12.20
N LYS A 324 2.75 12.70 11.51
CA LYS A 324 3.67 11.77 10.85
C LYS A 324 3.05 11.15 9.60
N ASP A 325 3.90 10.60 8.74
CA ASP A 325 3.47 9.76 7.62
C ASP A 325 3.05 8.36 8.09
N PRO A 326 2.12 7.68 7.38
CA PRO A 326 1.80 6.30 7.68
C PRO A 326 2.92 5.37 7.22
N ILE A 327 3.52 4.63 8.15
CA ILE A 327 4.67 3.75 7.88
C ILE A 327 4.34 2.31 8.29
N GLU A 328 3.78 2.11 9.47
CA GLU A 328 3.47 0.77 10.00
C GLU A 328 2.07 0.29 9.57
N ALA A 329 1.79 -1.02 9.69
CA ALA A 329 0.49 -1.58 9.31
C ALA A 329 -0.68 -0.90 10.01
N LEU A 330 -0.54 -0.63 11.31
CA LEU A 330 -1.54 0.08 12.08
C LEU A 330 -1.80 1.48 11.55
N ASP A 331 -0.76 2.21 11.12
CA ASP A 331 -0.94 3.54 10.53
C ASP A 331 -1.80 3.48 9.26
N TRP A 332 -1.57 2.46 8.41
CA TRP A 332 -2.39 2.20 7.24
C TRP A 332 -3.81 1.70 7.56
N ASP A 333 -3.98 0.98 8.68
CA ASP A 333 -5.31 0.60 9.21
C ASP A 333 -6.11 1.85 9.63
N LEU A 334 -5.46 2.83 10.27
CA LEU A 334 -6.06 4.12 10.64
C LEU A 334 -6.45 4.93 9.41
N VAL A 335 -5.58 5.02 8.40
CA VAL A 335 -5.89 5.67 7.11
C VAL A 335 -7.10 5.03 6.45
N ARG A 336 -7.17 3.69 6.44
CA ARG A 336 -8.34 2.98 5.88
C ARG A 336 -9.61 3.24 6.68
N ALA A 337 -9.54 3.32 8.01
CA ALA A 337 -10.69 3.64 8.83
C ALA A 337 -11.23 5.03 8.50
N ILE A 338 -10.35 6.03 8.37
CA ILE A 338 -10.72 7.40 7.97
C ILE A 338 -11.34 7.42 6.56
N ALA A 339 -10.76 6.67 5.61
CA ALA A 339 -11.20 6.68 4.22
C ALA A 339 -12.54 5.97 3.97
N TYR A 340 -12.81 4.88 4.69
CA TYR A 340 -13.85 3.91 4.29
C TYR A 340 -14.91 3.61 5.34
N SER A 341 -14.69 3.91 6.62
CA SER A 341 -15.68 3.58 7.66
C SER A 341 -16.97 4.40 7.55
N GLY A 342 -16.87 5.62 7.03
CA GLY A 342 -17.96 6.59 7.00
C GLY A 342 -18.28 7.21 8.36
N ALA A 343 -17.50 6.89 9.42
CA ALA A 343 -17.62 7.52 10.72
C ALA A 343 -17.20 8.98 10.63
N THR A 344 -17.82 9.83 11.45
CA THR A 344 -17.56 11.27 11.48
C THR A 344 -17.16 11.70 12.87
N ARG A 345 -16.33 12.76 12.92
CA ARG A 345 -16.02 13.51 14.14
C ARG A 345 -17.30 14.03 14.80
#